data_AF-A0A9P6V1X3-F1
#
_entry.id   AF-A0A9P6V1X3-F1
#
_cell.length_a   1.000
_cell.length_b   1.000
_cell.length_c   1.000
_cell.angle_alpha   90.00
_cell.angle_beta   90.00
_cell.angle_gamma   90.00
#
_symmetry.space_group_name_H-M   'P 1'
#
loop_
_entity.id
_entity.type
_entity.pdbx_description
1 polymer ?
#
loop_
_entity_poly.entity_id
_entity_poly.type
_entity_poly.pdbx_seq_one_letter_code
_entity_poly.pdbx_strand_id
1 'polypeptide(L)'
;MVKTMDLQTFLSEYLLLLLAYCGFHLTYFQLFRFFVPSIAKDRKRLAWVVTFTTAFIVAVVSPFYTWGGMRTIFSSPASLESQRTGVWGNNNNNYGHDHRFFPAEFNNNAAVLGQDNQEMMGSQPTIVTMDPSLLGMRRSVSQEDREYRDGIQEETARGTENASDRVENLTPPTKEQIQAKRQFRLFFDLRFTPDDNSGTNKLVVFFMTYLLMDIILGFLYYREQVTLLAGWMHHFVYIGITYYAITQGETFTYASFMPMEVPTIVVGVGCLDKSLRRDMLYGVSFILFRIMFDFSLTHEIIWNREREMSTTFKTILIFKSLMNLKFLQGWFSQQKRLARRRRTEAAAKASEASAANDVGPKI
;
A
#
# COMPACT_ATOMS: atom_id res chain seq x y z
N MET A 1 9.92 1.06 20.71
CA MET A 1 10.40 -0.22 20.13
C MET A 1 9.22 -0.85 19.43
N VAL A 2 9.21 -0.89 18.09
CA VAL A 2 8.09 -1.50 17.35
C VAL A 2 8.15 -3.00 17.61
N LYS A 3 7.09 -3.58 18.18
CA LYS A 3 6.99 -5.03 18.35
C LYS A 3 6.83 -5.64 16.97
N THR A 4 7.93 -6.13 16.40
CA THR A 4 7.90 -6.89 15.15
C THR A 4 7.01 -8.11 15.36
N MET A 5 6.03 -8.31 14.47
CA MET A 5 5.24 -9.53 14.48
C MET A 5 6.17 -10.72 14.20
N ASP A 6 6.13 -11.74 15.05
CA ASP A 6 6.90 -12.95 14.82
C ASP A 6 6.36 -13.72 13.60
N LEU A 7 7.23 -14.53 12.99
CA LEU A 7 6.90 -15.25 11.77
C LEU A 7 5.71 -16.20 11.94
N GLN A 8 5.54 -16.82 13.12
CA GLN A 8 4.46 -17.75 13.37
C GLN A 8 3.11 -17.03 13.44
N THR A 9 3.05 -15.93 14.18
CA THR A 9 1.85 -15.07 14.24
C THR A 9 1.50 -14.57 12.84
N PHE A 10 2.48 -14.05 12.08
CA PHE A 10 2.28 -13.61 10.71
C PHE A 10 1.70 -14.71 9.81
N LEU A 11 2.29 -15.91 9.82
CA LEU A 11 1.82 -17.02 9.00
C LEU A 11 0.42 -17.46 9.40
N SER A 12 0.10 -17.48 10.69
CA SER A 12 -1.23 -17.85 11.18
C SER A 12 -2.31 -16.86 10.75
N GLU A 13 -2.05 -15.54 10.88
CA GLU A 13 -2.97 -14.50 10.43
C GLU A 13 -3.10 -14.50 8.89
N TYR A 14 -1.99 -14.69 8.19
CA TYR A 14 -1.96 -14.78 6.73
C TYR A 14 -2.78 -15.97 6.22
N LEU A 15 -2.58 -17.16 6.79
CA LEU A 15 -3.33 -18.36 6.40
C LEU A 15 -4.82 -18.22 6.72
N LEU A 16 -5.17 -17.66 7.87
CA LEU A 16 -6.56 -17.40 8.23
C LEU A 16 -7.23 -16.43 7.25
N LEU A 17 -6.57 -15.32 6.93
CA LEU A 17 -7.08 -14.34 5.97
C LEU A 17 -7.12 -14.89 4.55
N LEU A 18 -6.15 -15.72 4.16
CA LEU A 18 -6.15 -16.45 2.90
C LEU A 18 -7.34 -17.39 2.79
N LEU A 19 -7.62 -18.18 3.84
CA LEU A 19 -8.77 -19.07 3.89
C LEU A 19 -10.08 -18.29 3.88
N ALA A 20 -10.17 -17.21 4.66
CA ALA A 20 -11.34 -16.33 4.67
C ALA A 20 -11.57 -15.67 3.30
N TYR A 21 -10.51 -15.24 2.62
CA TYR A 21 -10.54 -14.70 1.27
C TYR A 21 -11.04 -15.75 0.26
N CYS A 22 -10.44 -16.94 0.28
CA CYS A 22 -10.88 -18.06 -0.54
C CYS A 22 -12.36 -18.40 -0.28
N GLY A 23 -12.78 -18.47 0.99
CA GLY A 23 -14.17 -18.73 1.38
C GLY A 23 -15.11 -17.63 0.90
N PHE A 24 -14.75 -16.36 1.09
CA PHE A 24 -15.51 -15.21 0.58
C PHE A 24 -15.68 -15.29 -0.93
N HIS A 25 -14.60 -15.57 -1.68
CA HIS A 25 -14.67 -15.69 -3.14
C HIS A 25 -15.43 -16.91 -3.61
N LEU A 26 -15.35 -18.05 -2.91
CA LEU A 26 -16.15 -19.22 -3.21
C LEU A 26 -17.64 -18.93 -3.00
N THR A 27 -18.03 -18.34 -1.87
CA THR A 27 -19.41 -17.96 -1.60
C THR A 27 -19.89 -16.91 -2.60
N TYR A 28 -19.10 -15.88 -2.84
CA TYR A 28 -19.38 -14.85 -3.83
C TYR A 28 -19.54 -15.45 -5.24
N PHE A 29 -18.70 -16.42 -5.59
CA PHE A 29 -18.80 -17.16 -6.84
C PHE A 29 -20.12 -17.94 -6.95
N GLN A 30 -20.52 -18.64 -5.89
CA GLN A 30 -21.79 -19.39 -5.88
C GLN A 30 -23.00 -18.45 -6.01
N LEU A 31 -22.99 -17.32 -5.29
CA LEU A 31 -24.03 -16.30 -5.42
C LEU A 31 -24.07 -15.71 -6.83
N PHE A 32 -22.93 -15.37 -7.41
CA PHE A 32 -22.87 -14.80 -8.75
C PHE A 32 -23.33 -15.78 -9.83
N ARG A 33 -23.01 -17.07 -9.66
CA ARG A 33 -23.51 -18.16 -10.51
C ARG A 33 -25.03 -18.31 -10.42
N PHE A 34 -25.60 -18.08 -9.24
CA PHE A 34 -27.04 -18.11 -9.01
C PHE A 34 -27.76 -16.90 -9.64
N PHE A 35 -27.26 -15.68 -9.41
CA PHE A 35 -27.93 -14.45 -9.87
C PHE A 35 -27.64 -14.08 -11.32
N VAL A 36 -26.45 -14.38 -11.84
CA VAL A 36 -26.03 -14.00 -13.20
C VAL A 36 -25.38 -15.18 -13.94
N PRO A 37 -26.17 -16.23 -14.26
CA PRO A 37 -25.64 -17.46 -14.84
C PRO A 37 -24.97 -17.26 -16.21
N SER A 38 -25.27 -16.18 -16.92
CA SER A 38 -24.62 -15.82 -18.19
C SER A 38 -23.14 -15.49 -18.01
N ILE A 39 -22.77 -14.77 -16.93
CA ILE A 39 -21.38 -14.40 -16.64
C ILE A 39 -20.60 -15.61 -16.09
N ALA A 40 -21.24 -16.46 -15.28
CA ALA A 40 -20.59 -17.64 -14.70
C ALA A 40 -20.14 -18.70 -15.72
N LYS A 41 -20.67 -18.66 -16.95
CA LYS A 41 -20.19 -19.50 -18.07
C LYS A 41 -18.84 -19.03 -18.61
N ASP A 42 -18.51 -17.74 -18.47
CA ASP A 42 -17.25 -17.15 -18.91
C ASP A 42 -16.27 -17.05 -17.73
N ARG A 43 -15.42 -18.06 -17.59
CA ARG A 43 -14.41 -18.15 -16.52
C ARG A 43 -13.48 -16.93 -16.50
N LYS A 44 -13.23 -16.29 -17.65
CA LYS A 44 -12.36 -15.10 -17.72
C LYS A 44 -13.04 -13.89 -17.10
N ARG A 45 -14.30 -13.62 -17.47
CA ARG A 45 -15.08 -12.54 -16.85
C ARG A 45 -15.21 -12.74 -15.36
N LEU A 46 -15.47 -13.96 -14.93
CA LEU A 46 -15.56 -14.27 -13.51
C LEU A 46 -14.28 -13.92 -12.75
N ALA A 47 -13.12 -14.32 -13.28
CA ALA A 47 -11.85 -14.01 -12.65
C ALA A 47 -11.62 -12.50 -12.54
N TRP A 48 -12.02 -11.73 -13.56
CA TRP A 48 -12.05 -10.26 -13.50
C TRP A 48 -13.00 -9.71 -12.44
N VAL A 49 -14.19 -10.31 -12.23
CA VAL A 49 -15.11 -9.86 -11.17
C VAL A 49 -14.45 -10.05 -9.80
N VAL A 50 -13.79 -11.18 -9.58
CA VAL A 50 -13.09 -11.50 -8.34
C VAL A 50 -12.01 -10.46 -8.06
N THR A 51 -11.12 -10.20 -9.02
CA THR A 51 -10.01 -9.25 -8.83
C THR A 51 -10.49 -7.82 -8.69
N PHE A 52 -11.48 -7.42 -9.49
CA PHE A 52 -12.14 -6.12 -9.42
C PHE A 52 -12.77 -5.85 -8.05
N THR A 53 -13.55 -6.81 -7.53
CA THR A 53 -14.29 -6.64 -6.26
C THR A 53 -13.32 -6.44 -5.11
N THR A 54 -12.21 -7.18 -5.12
CA THR A 54 -11.17 -7.05 -4.10
C THR A 54 -10.43 -5.72 -4.19
N ALA A 55 -10.03 -5.29 -5.40
CA ALA A 55 -9.42 -3.98 -5.61
C ALA A 55 -10.35 -2.85 -5.14
N PHE A 56 -11.66 -3.00 -5.40
CA PHE A 56 -12.68 -2.08 -4.92
C PHE A 56 -12.76 -2.02 -3.39
N ILE A 57 -12.86 -3.17 -2.73
CA ILE A 57 -12.87 -3.24 -1.26
C ILE A 57 -11.63 -2.54 -0.71
N VAL A 58 -10.44 -2.87 -1.22
CA VAL A 58 -9.19 -2.29 -0.71
C VAL A 58 -9.14 -0.77 -0.91
N ALA A 59 -9.46 -0.28 -2.10
CA ALA A 59 -9.40 1.16 -2.40
C ALA A 59 -10.41 1.99 -1.60
N VAL A 60 -11.59 1.42 -1.31
CA VAL A 60 -12.69 2.12 -0.64
C VAL A 60 -12.60 1.97 0.88
N VAL A 61 -12.17 0.81 1.38
CA VAL A 61 -12.09 0.54 2.83
C VAL A 61 -10.82 1.14 3.43
N SER A 62 -9.70 1.18 2.70
CA SER A 62 -8.43 1.67 3.26
C SER A 62 -8.49 3.10 3.82
N PRO A 63 -9.15 4.08 3.17
CA PRO A 63 -9.26 5.42 3.73
C PRO A 63 -9.88 5.42 5.12
N PHE A 64 -10.85 4.56 5.44
CA PHE A 64 -11.46 4.54 6.77
C PHE A 64 -10.47 4.15 7.88
N TYR A 65 -9.45 3.34 7.56
CA TYR A 65 -8.40 2.97 8.50
C TYR A 65 -7.28 4.01 8.58
N THR A 66 -7.06 4.79 7.53
CA THR A 66 -5.96 5.76 7.47
C THR A 66 -6.40 7.21 7.65
N TRP A 67 -7.69 7.51 7.54
CA TRP A 67 -8.24 8.87 7.55
C TRP A 67 -7.85 9.64 8.81
N GLY A 68 -7.90 8.99 9.98
CA GLY A 68 -7.51 9.62 11.25
C GLY A 68 -6.06 10.09 11.28
N GLY A 69 -5.17 9.47 10.50
CA GLY A 69 -3.77 9.86 10.37
C GLY A 69 -3.44 10.65 9.11
N MET A 70 -4.27 10.59 8.07
CA MET A 70 -4.14 11.38 6.84
C MET A 70 -4.80 12.76 7.03
N ARG A 71 -4.20 13.60 7.87
CA ARG A 71 -4.66 14.98 8.04
C ARG A 71 -4.31 15.78 6.77
N THR A 72 -5.21 16.65 6.32
CA THR A 72 -4.88 17.58 5.22
C THR A 72 -4.28 18.87 5.77
N ILE A 73 -3.51 19.59 4.97
CA ILE A 73 -2.97 20.91 5.33
C ILE A 73 -4.06 21.95 5.64
N PHE A 74 -5.31 21.69 5.23
CA PHE A 74 -6.46 22.55 5.48
C PHE A 74 -7.12 22.31 6.85
N SER A 75 -6.67 21.28 7.58
CA SER A 75 -7.10 21.03 8.96
C SER A 75 -6.62 22.20 9.85
N SER A 76 -7.54 23.02 10.36
CA SER A 76 -7.20 24.21 11.15
C SER A 76 -6.30 23.85 12.35
N PRO A 77 -5.19 24.57 12.57
CA PRO A 77 -4.32 24.38 13.74
C PRO A 77 -5.06 24.48 15.08
N ALA A 78 -6.16 25.24 15.15
CA ALA A 78 -6.93 25.42 16.38
C ALA A 78 -7.55 24.10 16.90
N SER A 79 -7.78 23.11 16.03
CA SER A 79 -8.23 21.78 16.44
C SER A 79 -7.12 20.95 17.12
N LEU A 80 -5.85 21.26 16.86
CA LEU A 80 -4.68 20.52 17.35
C LEU A 80 -4.45 20.75 18.85
N GLU A 81 -4.65 21.97 19.33
CA GLU A 81 -4.41 22.35 20.73
C GLU A 81 -5.45 21.70 21.66
N SER A 82 -6.72 21.62 21.22
CA SER A 82 -7.81 21.04 22.02
C SER A 82 -7.70 19.52 22.20
N GLN A 83 -7.18 18.80 21.20
CA GLN A 83 -7.00 17.36 21.29
C GLN A 83 -5.77 16.98 22.15
N ARG A 84 -4.75 17.85 22.17
CA ARG A 84 -3.53 17.65 22.96
C ARG A 84 -3.78 17.85 24.46
N THR A 85 -4.75 18.68 24.82
CA THR A 85 -5.09 18.99 26.21
C THR A 85 -6.32 18.24 26.73
N GLY A 86 -7.19 17.73 25.86
CA GLY A 86 -8.51 17.21 26.26
C GLY A 86 -8.69 15.69 26.41
N VAL A 87 -7.83 14.83 25.85
CA VAL A 87 -8.12 13.36 25.80
C VAL A 87 -6.96 12.46 26.24
N TRP A 88 -5.73 12.97 26.34
CA TRP A 88 -4.59 12.21 26.89
C TRP A 88 -4.20 12.70 28.29
N GLY A 89 -5.22 13.00 29.11
CA GLY A 89 -5.04 13.21 30.53
C GLY A 89 -4.51 11.94 31.18
N ASN A 90 -3.20 11.94 31.45
CA ASN A 90 -2.56 11.27 32.58
C ASN A 90 -3.01 9.82 32.84
N ASN A 91 -2.68 8.89 31.94
CA ASN A 91 -2.78 7.45 32.22
C ASN A 91 -1.40 6.86 32.52
N ASN A 92 -0.72 7.44 33.52
CA ASN A 92 0.27 6.72 34.30
C ASN A 92 -0.52 5.91 35.32
N ASN A 93 -0.94 4.68 34.97
CA ASN A 93 -1.16 3.57 35.90
C ASN A 93 -1.63 2.31 35.13
N ASN A 94 -0.90 1.21 35.33
CA ASN A 94 -1.31 -0.19 35.09
C ASN A 94 -1.97 -0.52 33.74
N TYR A 95 -1.16 -1.04 32.81
CA TYR A 95 -1.65 -1.95 31.76
C TYR A 95 -2.02 -3.30 32.38
N GLY A 96 -3.17 -3.35 33.05
CA GLY A 96 -3.97 -4.55 33.18
C GLY A 96 -4.86 -4.69 31.94
N HIS A 97 -4.87 -5.88 31.35
CA HIS A 97 -5.71 -6.27 30.22
C HIS A 97 -7.15 -5.72 30.32
N ASP A 98 -7.54 -4.82 29.43
CA ASP A 98 -8.93 -4.67 29.01
C ASP A 98 -9.04 -4.03 27.63
N HIS A 99 -9.24 -4.87 26.60
CA HIS A 99 -9.62 -4.43 25.26
C HIS A 99 -11.14 -4.35 25.18
N ARG A 100 -11.72 -3.18 25.43
CA ARG A 100 -13.09 -2.84 24.99
C ARG A 100 -13.16 -1.41 24.48
N PHE A 101 -12.99 -1.24 23.17
CA PHE A 101 -13.46 -0.06 22.45
C PHE A 101 -14.14 -0.49 21.16
N PHE A 102 -15.38 -0.99 21.31
CA PHE A 102 -16.51 -0.88 20.37
C PHE A 102 -17.78 -1.12 21.19
N PRO A 103 -18.86 -0.34 21.03
CA PRO A 103 -20.13 -0.62 21.72
C PRO A 103 -20.73 -1.92 21.16
N ALA A 104 -20.90 -2.90 22.05
CA ALA A 104 -21.50 -4.19 21.77
C ALA A 104 -23.04 -4.09 21.80
N GLU A 105 -23.64 -3.83 20.66
CA GLU A 105 -25.03 -4.20 20.39
C GLU A 105 -25.06 -5.00 19.09
N PHE A 106 -24.61 -6.27 19.12
CA PHE A 106 -24.96 -7.31 18.14
C PHE A 106 -24.26 -8.63 18.52
N ASN A 107 -24.60 -9.23 19.67
CA ASN A 107 -24.58 -10.70 19.79
C ASN A 107 -25.29 -11.16 21.07
N ASN A 108 -26.46 -11.76 20.92
CA ASN A 108 -27.00 -12.73 21.87
C ASN A 108 -27.78 -13.75 21.05
N ASN A 109 -27.13 -14.88 20.75
CA ASN A 109 -27.70 -16.23 20.72
C ASN A 109 -26.70 -17.18 20.04
N ALA A 110 -25.90 -17.89 20.84
CA ALA A 110 -25.57 -19.30 20.64
C ALA A 110 -24.52 -19.70 21.68
N ALA A 111 -24.99 -20.38 22.72
CA ALA A 111 -24.16 -21.18 23.60
C ALA A 111 -24.24 -22.65 23.18
N VAL A 112 -23.24 -23.41 23.65
CA VAL A 112 -23.24 -24.85 23.97
C VAL A 112 -22.57 -25.80 22.95
N LEU A 113 -21.78 -26.72 23.55
CA LEU A 113 -20.98 -27.85 23.03
C LEU A 113 -19.52 -27.49 22.68
N GLY A 114 -18.49 -28.12 23.23
CA GLY A 114 -18.34 -29.30 24.09
C GLY A 114 -16.84 -29.62 24.23
N GLN A 115 -16.47 -30.23 25.35
CA GLN A 115 -15.09 -30.58 25.75
C GLN A 115 -14.47 -31.78 25.00
N ASP A 116 -13.16 -31.95 25.24
CA ASP A 116 -12.32 -33.16 25.18
C ASP A 116 -11.58 -33.52 23.87
N ASN A 117 -10.24 -33.40 23.89
CA ASN A 117 -9.35 -34.57 23.98
C ASN A 117 -7.84 -34.22 24.01
N GLN A 118 -7.11 -35.13 24.67
CA GLN A 118 -5.69 -35.15 25.01
C GLN A 118 -4.71 -35.45 23.85
N GLU A 119 -3.46 -35.05 24.11
CA GLU A 119 -2.16 -35.70 23.80
C GLU A 119 -1.88 -36.26 22.40
N MET A 120 -0.84 -35.72 21.75
CA MET A 120 0.23 -36.52 21.13
C MET A 120 1.57 -35.75 21.10
N MET A 121 2.59 -36.36 21.69
CA MET A 121 4.01 -36.00 21.55
C MET A 121 4.52 -36.30 20.13
N GLY A 122 5.47 -35.51 19.63
CA GLY A 122 6.24 -35.90 18.45
C GLY A 122 7.22 -34.85 17.92
N SER A 123 8.52 -35.10 18.14
CA SER A 123 9.70 -34.66 17.38
C SER A 123 10.02 -33.15 17.25
N GLN A 124 11.15 -32.76 17.85
CA GLN A 124 11.84 -31.49 17.58
C GLN A 124 12.51 -31.51 16.20
N PRO A 125 12.43 -30.43 15.39
CA PRO A 125 13.25 -30.28 14.21
C PRO A 125 14.64 -29.71 14.56
N THR A 126 15.66 -30.39 14.06
CA THR A 126 17.07 -29.98 14.04
C THR A 126 17.23 -28.59 13.40
N ILE A 127 17.71 -27.62 14.17
CA ILE A 127 18.07 -26.28 13.69
C ILE A 127 19.41 -26.38 12.97
N VAL A 128 19.42 -26.15 11.66
CA VAL A 128 20.64 -25.87 10.89
C VAL A 128 20.90 -24.38 10.96
N THR A 129 21.81 -23.96 11.85
CA THR A 129 22.32 -22.59 11.88
C THR A 129 23.24 -22.36 10.68
N MET A 130 22.88 -21.41 9.80
CA MET A 130 23.81 -20.90 8.80
C MET A 130 24.81 -19.94 9.46
N ASP A 131 26.09 -20.17 9.19
CA ASP A 131 27.21 -19.34 9.63
C ASP A 131 27.16 -17.94 8.96
N PRO A 132 27.07 -16.85 9.74
CA PRO A 132 27.09 -15.47 9.23
C PRO A 132 28.38 -15.08 8.50
N SER A 133 29.45 -15.87 8.59
CA SER A 133 30.74 -15.59 7.95
C SER A 133 30.73 -15.68 6.42
N LEU A 134 29.72 -16.33 5.82
CA LEU A 134 29.63 -16.57 4.37
C LEU A 134 29.08 -15.39 3.55
N LEU A 135 28.62 -14.31 4.19
CA LEU A 135 27.92 -13.23 3.50
C LEU A 135 28.77 -12.01 3.11
N GLY A 136 30.11 -12.08 3.20
CA GLY A 136 31.05 -11.23 2.46
C GLY A 136 30.87 -9.70 2.48
N MET A 137 29.93 -9.15 3.26
CA MET A 137 29.59 -7.74 3.30
C MET A 137 30.34 -7.08 4.44
N ARG A 138 31.61 -6.78 4.16
CA ARG A 138 32.38 -5.84 4.96
C ARG A 138 31.77 -4.46 4.74
N ARG A 139 30.90 -4.02 5.66
CA ARG A 139 30.43 -2.62 5.72
C ARG A 139 31.65 -1.72 5.84
N SER A 140 31.94 -0.93 4.81
CA SER A 140 32.83 0.22 4.93
C SER A 140 32.12 1.23 5.84
N VAL A 141 32.50 1.22 7.11
CA VAL A 141 32.22 2.32 8.04
C VAL A 141 32.70 3.61 7.37
N SER A 142 31.80 4.59 7.24
CA SER A 142 32.12 5.88 6.64
C SER A 142 33.25 6.54 7.43
N GLN A 143 34.06 7.36 6.75
CA GLN A 143 35.19 8.03 7.39
C GLN A 143 34.76 8.95 8.55
N GLU A 144 33.56 9.54 8.46
CA GLU A 144 32.93 10.30 9.55
C GLU A 144 32.63 9.45 10.79
N ASP A 145 32.17 8.21 10.61
CA ASP A 145 31.91 7.29 11.74
C ASP A 145 33.22 6.81 12.39
N ARG A 146 34.36 6.87 11.68
CA ARG A 146 35.68 6.61 12.28
C ARG A 146 36.19 7.81 13.05
N GLU A 147 36.12 9.02 12.48
CA GLU A 147 36.54 10.24 13.19
C GLU A 147 35.73 10.49 14.47
N TYR A 148 34.42 10.20 14.44
CA TYR A 148 33.58 10.30 15.64
C TYR A 148 33.94 9.25 16.71
N ARG A 149 34.28 8.03 16.31
CA ARG A 149 34.59 6.93 17.24
C ARG A 149 36.01 7.01 17.79
N ASP A 150 36.95 7.45 16.97
CA ASP A 150 38.33 7.71 17.36
C ASP A 150 38.42 8.94 18.27
N GLY A 151 37.58 9.96 18.06
CA GLY A 151 37.43 11.09 18.99
C GLY A 151 36.95 10.68 20.38
N ILE A 152 35.98 9.75 20.46
CA ILE A 152 35.48 9.22 21.75
C ILE A 152 36.54 8.35 22.44
N GLN A 153 37.30 7.54 21.70
CA GLN A 153 38.34 6.69 22.29
C GLN A 153 39.57 7.47 22.75
N GLU A 154 39.97 8.53 22.05
CA GLU A 154 41.08 9.40 22.50
C GLU A 154 40.71 10.21 23.76
N GLU A 155 39.42 10.58 23.91
CA GLU A 155 38.89 11.27 25.09
C GLU A 155 38.71 10.34 26.30
N THR A 156 38.55 9.03 26.08
CA THR A 156 38.49 8.04 27.17
C THR A 156 39.89 7.66 27.70
N ALA A 157 40.95 7.86 26.91
CA ALA A 157 42.33 7.54 27.29
C ALA A 157 43.07 8.69 27.99
N ARG A 158 42.61 9.93 27.85
CA ARG A 158 43.17 11.11 28.54
C ARG A 158 42.34 11.46 29.78
N GLY A 159 42.76 10.92 30.92
CA GLY A 159 42.70 11.60 32.22
C GLY A 159 41.31 11.90 32.80
N THR A 160 40.96 11.14 33.81
CA THR A 160 39.82 11.33 34.73
C THR A 160 39.97 12.54 35.67
N GLU A 161 40.26 13.72 35.14
CA GLU A 161 40.18 14.97 35.92
C GLU A 161 39.49 16.05 35.07
N ASN A 162 38.31 16.48 35.55
CA ASN A 162 37.47 17.57 35.05
C ASN A 162 36.51 17.28 33.87
N ALA A 163 35.86 16.11 33.87
CA ALA A 163 34.71 15.84 33.00
C ALA A 163 33.40 16.55 33.43
N SER A 164 33.36 17.22 34.60
CA SER A 164 32.18 17.97 35.07
C SER A 164 32.00 19.32 34.37
N ASP A 165 33.06 19.87 33.78
CA ASP A 165 33.06 21.27 33.31
C ASP A 165 32.98 21.38 31.78
N ARG A 166 32.96 20.24 31.06
CA ARG A 166 32.89 20.18 29.59
C ARG A 166 31.52 19.75 29.06
N VAL A 167 30.47 19.84 29.89
CA VAL A 167 29.07 19.85 29.45
C VAL A 167 28.64 21.30 29.14
N GLU A 168 29.54 22.08 28.51
CA GLU A 168 29.25 23.43 28.04
C GLU A 168 28.78 23.39 26.58
N ASN A 169 27.53 23.80 26.40
CA ASN A 169 27.05 24.55 25.23
C ASN A 169 26.72 23.78 23.93
N LEU A 170 26.21 22.55 24.00
CA LEU A 170 25.21 22.14 23.00
C LEU A 170 23.90 22.84 23.34
N THR A 171 23.78 24.10 22.91
CA THR A 171 22.52 24.83 22.99
C THR A 171 21.46 23.99 22.28
N PRO A 172 20.38 23.57 22.95
CA PRO A 172 19.33 22.80 22.31
C PRO A 172 18.85 23.58 21.09
N PRO A 173 18.67 22.92 19.94
CA PRO A 173 18.33 23.59 18.69
C PRO A 173 17.17 24.55 18.93
N THR A 174 17.35 25.81 18.54
CA THR A 174 16.36 26.83 18.86
C THR A 174 15.03 26.45 18.22
N LYS A 175 13.91 26.84 18.85
CA LYS A 175 12.58 26.61 18.28
C LYS A 175 12.50 27.13 16.84
N GLU A 176 13.27 28.17 16.51
CA GLU A 176 13.44 28.71 15.16
C GLU A 176 14.20 27.77 14.21
N GLN A 177 15.24 27.06 14.64
CA GLN A 177 15.91 26.05 13.81
C GLN A 177 15.00 24.84 13.51
N ILE A 178 14.21 24.42 14.50
CA ILE A 178 13.19 23.37 14.33
C ILE A 178 12.04 23.87 13.42
N GLN A 179 11.69 25.15 13.52
CA GLN A 179 10.59 25.77 12.76
C GLN A 179 11.03 26.27 11.38
N ALA A 180 12.31 26.49 11.13
CA ALA A 180 12.90 26.82 9.82
C ALA A 180 12.99 25.59 8.91
N LYS A 181 12.96 24.38 9.48
CA LYS A 181 12.72 23.13 8.74
C LYS A 181 11.25 22.96 8.35
N ARG A 182 10.48 24.04 8.22
CA ARG A 182 9.16 24.07 7.56
C ARG A 182 9.35 23.76 6.07
N GLN A 183 9.54 22.48 5.82
CA GLN A 183 9.59 21.92 4.50
C GLN A 183 8.24 22.17 3.82
N PHE A 184 8.32 22.55 2.55
CA PHE A 184 7.18 22.74 1.66
C PHE A 184 6.20 21.57 1.82
N ARG A 185 4.91 21.87 2.00
CA ARG A 185 3.87 20.84 2.14
C ARG A 185 2.96 20.85 0.93
N LEU A 186 2.69 19.66 0.42
CA LEU A 186 1.85 19.52 -0.77
C LEU A 186 0.38 19.44 -0.40
N PHE A 187 -0.01 18.45 0.39
CA PHE A 187 -1.44 18.17 0.60
C PHE A 187 -1.76 17.51 1.95
N PHE A 188 -0.91 16.59 2.41
CA PHE A 188 -1.10 15.85 3.66
C PHE A 188 -0.17 16.37 4.76
N ASP A 189 -0.55 16.16 6.03
CA ASP A 189 0.29 16.35 7.20
C ASP A 189 0.46 15.00 7.90
N LEU A 190 1.59 14.33 7.63
CA LEU A 190 1.89 12.97 8.09
C LEU A 190 2.89 12.93 9.25
N ARG A 191 3.17 14.08 9.87
CA ARG A 191 4.11 14.18 11.00
C ARG A 191 3.70 13.29 12.16
N PHE A 192 2.40 13.30 12.47
CA PHE A 192 1.78 12.52 13.53
C PHE A 192 1.01 11.33 12.97
N THR A 193 1.62 10.63 12.01
CA THR A 193 1.03 9.39 11.52
C THR A 193 0.93 8.40 12.68
N PRO A 194 -0.27 7.82 12.92
CA PRO A 194 -0.43 6.80 13.94
C PRO A 194 0.53 5.64 13.69
N ASP A 195 0.90 4.97 14.76
CA ASP A 195 1.50 3.65 14.63
C ASP A 195 0.52 2.68 13.96
N ASP A 196 1.09 1.62 13.40
CA ASP A 196 0.34 0.51 12.84
C ASP A 196 -0.70 -0.02 13.83
N ASN A 197 -1.87 -0.37 13.31
CA ASN A 197 -2.93 -0.98 14.10
C ASN A 197 -3.37 -2.30 13.47
N SER A 198 -4.14 -3.09 14.23
CA SER A 198 -4.63 -4.38 13.76
C SER A 198 -5.45 -4.28 12.47
N GLY A 199 -6.12 -3.14 12.23
CA GLY A 199 -6.89 -2.90 11.03
C GLY A 199 -6.01 -2.73 9.80
N THR A 200 -4.98 -1.88 9.88
CA THR A 200 -4.03 -1.68 8.78
C THR A 200 -3.25 -2.96 8.48
N ASN A 201 -2.84 -3.72 9.51
CA ASN A 201 -2.20 -5.03 9.33
C ASN A 201 -3.08 -5.99 8.53
N LYS A 202 -4.33 -6.19 8.97
CA LYS A 202 -5.28 -7.08 8.27
C LYS A 202 -5.55 -6.64 6.85
N LEU A 203 -5.64 -5.33 6.61
CA LEU A 203 -5.89 -4.77 5.30
C LEU A 203 -4.70 -4.98 4.34
N VAL A 204 -3.46 -4.78 4.82
CA VAL A 204 -2.25 -5.03 4.03
C VAL A 204 -2.09 -6.52 3.73
N VAL A 205 -2.35 -7.39 4.71
CA VAL A 205 -2.37 -8.85 4.49
C VAL A 205 -3.43 -9.23 3.44
N PHE A 206 -4.65 -8.70 3.56
CA PHE A 206 -5.71 -8.93 2.59
C PHE A 206 -5.30 -8.49 1.18
N PHE A 207 -4.64 -7.33 1.05
CA PHE A 207 -4.10 -6.89 -0.24
C PHE A 207 -2.97 -7.78 -0.76
N MET A 208 -2.10 -8.31 0.13
CA MET A 208 -1.08 -9.28 -0.28
C MET A 208 -1.70 -10.57 -0.82
N THR A 209 -2.74 -11.08 -0.15
CA THR A 209 -3.53 -12.23 -0.61
C THR A 209 -4.18 -11.97 -1.97
N TYR A 210 -4.76 -10.77 -2.14
CA TYR A 210 -5.31 -10.32 -3.42
C TYR A 210 -4.30 -10.42 -4.56
N LEU A 211 -3.08 -9.88 -4.37
CA LEU A 211 -2.02 -9.91 -5.39
C LEU A 211 -1.64 -11.34 -5.77
N LEU A 212 -1.51 -12.21 -4.77
CA LEU A 212 -1.22 -13.63 -5.00
C LEU A 212 -2.33 -14.29 -5.82
N MET A 213 -3.59 -14.01 -5.48
CA MET A 213 -4.74 -14.56 -6.19
C MET A 213 -4.86 -14.01 -7.62
N ASP A 214 -4.53 -12.74 -7.85
CA ASP A 214 -4.51 -12.19 -9.21
C ASP A 214 -3.40 -12.82 -10.07
N ILE A 215 -2.24 -13.16 -9.50
CA ILE A 215 -1.21 -13.96 -10.18
C ILE A 215 -1.76 -15.34 -10.54
N ILE A 216 -2.38 -16.06 -9.60
CA ILE A 216 -2.92 -17.41 -9.83
C ILE A 216 -4.02 -17.36 -10.90
N LEU A 217 -5.00 -16.47 -10.77
CA LEU A 217 -6.10 -16.32 -11.71
C LEU A 217 -5.62 -15.84 -13.08
N GLY A 218 -4.67 -14.90 -13.11
CA GLY A 218 -4.02 -14.46 -14.33
C GLY A 218 -3.32 -15.59 -15.06
N PHE A 219 -2.69 -16.51 -14.31
CA PHE A 219 -1.98 -17.63 -14.92
C PHE A 219 -2.96 -18.65 -15.52
N LEU A 220 -4.05 -18.91 -14.81
CA LEU A 220 -5.05 -19.91 -15.20
C LEU A 220 -5.99 -19.43 -16.31
N TYR A 221 -6.39 -18.14 -16.33
CA TYR A 221 -7.52 -17.69 -17.14
C TYR A 221 -7.18 -16.61 -18.18
N TYR A 222 -6.21 -15.74 -17.93
CA TYR A 222 -5.94 -14.58 -18.82
C TYR A 222 -4.46 -14.28 -19.00
N ARG A 223 -3.61 -15.32 -19.06
CA ARG A 223 -2.15 -15.21 -19.21
C ARG A 223 -1.71 -14.29 -20.35
N GLU A 224 -2.43 -14.32 -21.47
CA GLU A 224 -2.17 -13.50 -22.66
C GLU A 224 -2.45 -12.00 -22.45
N GLN A 225 -3.28 -11.64 -21.46
CA GLN A 225 -3.65 -10.26 -21.16
C GLN A 225 -2.72 -9.62 -20.13
N VAL A 226 -1.99 -10.43 -19.36
CA VAL A 226 -1.10 -9.97 -18.29
C VAL A 226 0.30 -9.72 -18.87
N THR A 227 0.65 -8.44 -19.05
CA THR A 227 2.01 -8.07 -19.47
C THR A 227 3.02 -8.33 -18.35
N LEU A 228 4.27 -8.63 -18.73
CA LEU A 228 5.36 -8.89 -17.77
C LEU A 228 5.54 -7.76 -16.75
N LEU A 229 5.60 -6.52 -17.24
CA LEU A 229 5.89 -5.37 -16.38
C LEU A 229 4.66 -4.91 -15.59
N ALA A 230 3.49 -4.76 -16.24
CA ALA A 230 2.31 -4.18 -15.59
C ALA A 230 1.53 -5.18 -14.74
N GLY A 231 1.74 -6.48 -14.95
CA GLY A 231 1.05 -7.53 -14.18
C GLY A 231 2.01 -8.35 -13.35
N TRP A 232 2.79 -9.23 -13.99
CA TRP A 232 3.59 -10.24 -13.28
C TRP A 232 4.60 -9.62 -12.29
N MET A 233 5.56 -8.85 -12.82
CA MET A 233 6.59 -8.21 -12.00
C MET A 233 5.97 -7.24 -10.99
N HIS A 234 4.95 -6.49 -11.41
CA HIS A 234 4.24 -5.56 -10.53
C HIS A 234 3.69 -6.28 -9.29
N HIS A 235 2.94 -7.37 -9.47
CA HIS A 235 2.36 -8.10 -8.34
C HIS A 235 3.42 -8.75 -7.46
N PHE A 236 4.46 -9.38 -8.03
CA PHE A 236 5.54 -9.97 -7.22
C PHE A 236 6.28 -8.92 -6.39
N VAL A 237 6.58 -7.76 -6.97
CA VAL A 237 7.22 -6.65 -6.24
C VAL A 237 6.30 -6.16 -5.12
N TYR A 238 5.00 -5.98 -5.38
CA TYR A 238 4.08 -5.51 -4.35
C TYR A 238 3.84 -6.56 -3.24
N ILE A 239 3.92 -7.86 -3.53
CA ILE A 239 3.96 -8.90 -2.48
C ILE A 239 5.19 -8.71 -1.59
N GLY A 240 6.37 -8.46 -2.18
CA GLY A 240 7.57 -8.14 -1.40
C GLY A 240 7.44 -6.87 -0.56
N ILE A 241 6.84 -5.81 -1.12
CA ILE A 241 6.64 -4.54 -0.42
C ILE A 241 5.63 -4.69 0.73
N THR A 242 4.53 -5.41 0.53
CA THR A 242 3.52 -5.66 1.57
C THR A 242 4.11 -6.50 2.70
N TYR A 243 4.84 -7.56 2.38
CA TYR A 243 5.57 -8.35 3.38
C TYR A 243 6.57 -7.49 4.17
N TYR A 244 7.34 -6.64 3.48
CA TYR A 244 8.25 -5.71 4.13
C TYR A 244 7.51 -4.71 5.03
N ALA A 245 6.40 -4.13 4.55
CA ALA A 245 5.61 -3.19 5.33
C ALA A 245 5.07 -3.84 6.62
N ILE A 246 4.62 -5.08 6.56
CA ILE A 246 4.13 -5.81 7.74
C ILE A 246 5.27 -6.07 8.73
N THR A 247 6.42 -6.57 8.26
CA THR A 247 7.54 -6.92 9.14
C THR A 247 8.24 -5.70 9.76
N GLN A 248 8.19 -4.54 9.11
CA GLN A 248 8.78 -3.30 9.61
C GLN A 248 7.77 -2.40 10.35
N GLY A 249 6.50 -2.81 10.47
CA GLY A 249 5.46 -1.98 11.08
C GLY A 249 5.20 -0.69 10.30
N GLU A 250 5.13 -0.78 8.97
CA GLU A 250 4.82 0.30 8.03
C GLU A 250 3.48 0.07 7.29
N THR A 251 2.58 -0.73 7.87
CA THR A 251 1.29 -1.06 7.26
C THR A 251 0.36 0.14 7.17
N PHE A 252 0.41 1.09 8.12
CA PHE A 252 -0.36 2.33 8.02
C PHE A 252 0.07 3.15 6.79
N THR A 253 1.37 3.31 6.63
CA THR A 253 1.98 4.02 5.49
C THR A 253 1.55 3.37 4.19
N TYR A 254 1.66 2.04 4.10
CA TYR A 254 1.28 1.30 2.91
C TYR A 254 -0.22 1.37 2.63
N ALA A 255 -1.08 1.20 3.65
CA ALA A 255 -2.53 1.28 3.51
C ALA A 255 -2.99 2.65 3.01
N SER A 256 -2.25 3.72 3.33
CA SER A 256 -2.54 5.07 2.86
C SER A 256 -2.40 5.20 1.34
N PHE A 257 -1.63 4.32 0.70
CA PHE A 257 -1.47 4.28 -0.76
C PHE A 257 -2.55 3.46 -1.48
N MET A 258 -3.33 2.63 -0.81
CA MET A 258 -4.33 1.76 -1.44
C MET A 258 -5.42 2.48 -2.28
N PRO A 259 -5.80 3.75 -2.04
CA PRO A 259 -6.69 4.49 -2.95
C PRO A 259 -6.15 4.63 -4.37
N MET A 260 -4.85 4.40 -4.58
CA MET A 260 -4.26 4.34 -5.91
C MET A 260 -4.80 3.21 -6.79
N GLU A 261 -5.54 2.24 -6.25
CA GLU A 261 -6.18 1.18 -7.04
C GLU A 261 -7.45 1.65 -7.79
N VAL A 262 -7.95 2.87 -7.53
CA VAL A 262 -9.11 3.43 -8.25
C VAL A 262 -9.00 3.36 -9.78
N PRO A 263 -7.88 3.70 -10.44
CA PRO A 263 -7.75 3.55 -11.89
C PRO A 263 -7.82 2.09 -12.35
N THR A 264 -7.31 1.15 -11.54
CA THR A 264 -7.38 -0.30 -11.80
C THR A 264 -8.83 -0.76 -11.80
N ILE A 265 -9.64 -0.28 -10.83
CA ILE A 265 -11.08 -0.52 -10.75
C ILE A 265 -11.76 -0.06 -12.06
N VAL A 266 -11.46 1.16 -12.53
CA VAL A 266 -12.04 1.71 -13.77
C VAL A 266 -11.68 0.83 -14.99
N VAL A 267 -10.45 0.34 -15.09
CA VAL A 267 -10.06 -0.59 -16.17
C VAL A 267 -10.76 -1.93 -16.03
N GLY A 268 -10.84 -2.47 -14.81
CA GLY A 268 -11.51 -3.72 -14.52
C GLY A 268 -12.96 -3.74 -15.00
N VAL A 269 -13.72 -2.66 -14.78
CA VAL A 269 -15.08 -2.52 -15.32
C VAL A 269 -15.11 -2.63 -16.85
N GLY A 270 -14.16 -1.98 -17.54
CA GLY A 270 -14.05 -2.06 -19.00
C GLY A 270 -13.64 -3.45 -19.53
N CYS A 271 -13.00 -4.28 -18.70
CA CYS A 271 -12.70 -5.68 -19.02
C CYS A 271 -13.93 -6.59 -18.85
N LEU A 272 -14.81 -6.28 -17.89
CA LEU A 272 -16.07 -6.99 -17.69
C LEU A 272 -17.06 -6.75 -18.82
N ASP A 273 -17.19 -5.49 -19.25
CA ASP A 273 -17.99 -5.10 -20.40
C ASP A 273 -17.30 -3.99 -21.20
N LYS A 274 -17.04 -4.28 -22.48
CA LYS A 274 -16.46 -3.34 -23.42
C LYS A 274 -17.32 -2.09 -23.62
N SER A 275 -18.64 -2.18 -23.41
CA SER A 275 -19.57 -1.04 -23.49
C SER A 275 -19.35 -0.03 -22.36
N LEU A 276 -18.88 -0.51 -21.20
CA LEU A 276 -18.59 0.30 -20.01
C LEU A 276 -17.16 0.88 -20.04
N ARG A 277 -16.34 0.51 -21.02
CA ARG A 277 -14.96 1.00 -21.13
C ARG A 277 -14.94 2.50 -21.42
N ARG A 278 -14.39 3.28 -20.49
CA ARG A 278 -14.21 4.74 -20.62
C ARG A 278 -12.73 5.12 -20.47
N ASP A 279 -11.99 5.18 -21.58
CA ASP A 279 -10.55 5.47 -21.58
C ASP A 279 -10.19 6.83 -20.94
N MET A 280 -11.08 7.83 -21.04
CA MET A 280 -10.91 9.13 -20.40
C MET A 280 -11.10 9.09 -18.88
N LEU A 281 -12.08 8.34 -18.39
CA LEU A 281 -12.29 8.15 -16.95
C LEU A 281 -11.08 7.45 -16.32
N TYR A 282 -10.52 6.46 -17.02
CA TYR A 282 -9.26 5.84 -16.63
C TYR A 282 -8.12 6.86 -16.58
N GLY A 283 -7.93 7.68 -17.63
CA GLY A 283 -6.87 8.69 -17.65
C GLY A 283 -6.97 9.72 -16.52
N VAL A 284 -8.17 10.25 -16.29
CA VAL A 284 -8.42 11.22 -15.21
C VAL A 284 -8.17 10.61 -13.84
N SER A 285 -8.74 9.44 -13.57
CA SER A 285 -8.50 8.74 -12.29
C SER A 285 -7.02 8.39 -12.11
N PHE A 286 -6.32 7.96 -13.16
CA PHE A 286 -4.88 7.69 -13.11
C PHE A 286 -4.07 8.93 -12.71
N ILE A 287 -4.34 10.08 -13.32
CA ILE A 287 -3.65 11.33 -12.96
C ILE A 287 -3.95 11.71 -11.52
N LEU A 288 -5.20 11.68 -11.09
CA LEU A 288 -5.57 12.07 -9.72
C LEU A 288 -4.93 11.15 -8.67
N PHE A 289 -5.08 9.83 -8.82
CA PHE A 289 -4.71 8.88 -7.79
C PHE A 289 -3.26 8.38 -7.93
N ARG A 290 -2.80 8.03 -9.13
CA ARG A 290 -1.45 7.46 -9.35
C ARG A 290 -0.37 8.50 -9.54
N ILE A 291 -0.73 9.76 -9.81
CA ILE A 291 0.25 10.85 -9.99
C ILE A 291 0.13 11.87 -8.87
N MET A 292 -0.98 12.59 -8.78
CA MET A 292 -1.09 13.69 -7.81
C MET A 292 -1.11 13.18 -6.37
N PHE A 293 -2.00 12.24 -6.06
CA PHE A 293 -2.10 11.65 -4.73
C PHE A 293 -0.83 10.87 -4.35
N ASP A 294 -0.34 10.00 -5.24
CA ASP A 294 0.91 9.27 -5.05
C ASP A 294 2.10 10.19 -4.76
N PHE A 295 2.33 11.19 -5.61
CA PHE A 295 3.48 12.09 -5.47
C PHE A 295 3.38 12.92 -4.21
N SER A 296 2.18 13.40 -3.87
CA SER A 296 1.94 14.15 -2.63
C SER A 296 2.21 13.28 -1.40
N LEU A 297 1.69 12.06 -1.37
CA LEU A 297 1.86 11.14 -0.25
C LEU A 297 3.33 10.71 -0.10
N THR A 298 3.98 10.35 -1.21
CA THR A 298 5.41 9.98 -1.25
C THR A 298 6.30 11.13 -0.79
N HIS A 299 6.05 12.36 -1.26
CA HIS A 299 6.77 13.55 -0.82
C HIS A 299 6.67 13.75 0.69
N GLU A 300 5.44 13.75 1.24
CA GLU A 300 5.22 13.93 2.68
C GLU A 300 5.90 12.84 3.50
N ILE A 301 5.88 11.61 3.02
CA ILE A 301 6.52 10.47 3.71
C ILE A 301 8.05 10.61 3.72
N ILE A 302 8.67 10.98 2.60
CA ILE A 302 10.13 11.01 2.49
C ILE A 302 10.71 12.22 3.21
N TRP A 303 10.06 13.38 3.07
CA TRP A 303 10.62 14.65 3.51
C TRP A 303 10.11 15.08 4.88
N ASN A 304 8.81 14.90 5.14
CA ASN A 304 8.13 15.57 6.25
C ASN A 304 7.72 14.64 7.40
N ARG A 305 7.85 13.32 7.25
CA ARG A 305 7.53 12.35 8.31
C ARG A 305 8.61 12.33 9.38
N GLU A 306 8.22 12.50 10.65
CA GLU A 306 9.13 12.50 11.80
C GLU A 306 9.68 11.09 12.10
N ARG A 307 8.85 10.07 11.89
CA ARG A 307 9.24 8.68 12.09
C ARG A 307 10.27 8.27 11.04
N GLU A 308 11.45 7.88 11.51
CA GLU A 308 12.50 7.34 10.67
C GLU A 308 12.00 6.12 9.90
N MET A 309 12.30 6.14 8.61
CA MET A 309 11.92 5.10 7.66
C MET A 309 13.18 4.62 6.98
N SER A 310 13.26 3.31 6.78
CA SER A 310 14.41 2.72 6.10
C SER A 310 14.64 3.36 4.74
N THR A 311 15.91 3.59 4.41
CA THR A 311 16.32 4.07 3.07
C THR A 311 15.78 3.16 1.97
N THR A 312 15.69 1.85 2.23
CA THR A 312 15.11 0.86 1.33
C THR A 312 13.65 1.17 1.00
N PHE A 313 12.80 1.46 1.99
CA PHE A 313 11.39 1.75 1.74
C PHE A 313 11.20 3.08 1.02
N LYS A 314 11.96 4.13 1.40
CA LYS A 314 11.97 5.41 0.67
C LYS A 314 12.31 5.21 -0.80
N THR A 315 13.33 4.41 -1.08
CA THR A 315 13.78 4.08 -2.45
C THR A 315 12.69 3.34 -3.23
N ILE A 316 12.03 2.36 -2.61
CA ILE A 316 10.89 1.64 -3.19
C ILE A 316 9.78 2.61 -3.59
N LEU A 317 9.39 3.55 -2.70
CA LEU A 317 8.34 4.52 -2.98
C LEU A 317 8.68 5.40 -4.18
N ILE A 318 9.92 5.91 -4.26
CA ILE A 318 10.41 6.71 -5.39
C ILE A 318 10.31 5.92 -6.70
N PHE A 319 10.86 4.69 -6.74
CA PHE A 319 10.82 3.87 -7.96
C PHE A 319 9.39 3.57 -8.40
N LYS A 320 8.50 3.31 -7.44
CA LYS A 320 7.08 3.09 -7.70
C LYS A 320 6.41 4.33 -8.29
N SER A 321 6.74 5.54 -7.83
CA SER A 321 6.23 6.79 -8.45
C SER A 321 6.79 7.02 -9.86
N LEU A 322 8.06 6.70 -10.10
CA LEU A 322 8.65 6.75 -11.44
C LEU A 322 7.97 5.78 -12.41
N MET A 323 7.61 4.59 -11.95
CA MET A 323 6.83 3.62 -12.73
C MET A 323 5.45 4.18 -13.11
N ASN A 324 4.76 4.89 -12.21
CA ASN A 324 3.49 5.53 -12.51
C ASN A 324 3.64 6.61 -13.62
N LEU A 325 4.72 7.39 -13.61
CA LEU A 325 5.01 8.33 -14.70
C LEU A 325 5.21 7.60 -16.04
N LYS A 326 5.87 6.44 -16.03
CA LYS A 326 6.05 5.63 -17.24
C LYS A 326 4.72 5.12 -17.79
N PHE A 327 3.81 4.67 -16.92
CA PHE A 327 2.48 4.25 -17.32
C PHE A 327 1.63 5.41 -17.88
N LEU A 328 1.72 6.60 -17.28
CA LEU A 328 1.09 7.81 -17.81
C LEU A 328 1.60 8.15 -19.22
N GLN A 329 2.92 8.07 -19.44
CA GLN A 329 3.52 8.26 -20.77
C GLN A 329 2.95 7.24 -21.78
N GLY A 330 2.80 5.98 -21.37
CA GLY A 330 2.18 4.92 -22.17
C GLY A 330 0.74 5.26 -22.56
N TRP A 331 -0.05 5.75 -21.60
CA TRP A 331 -1.43 6.17 -21.85
C TRP A 331 -1.51 7.35 -22.83
N PHE A 332 -0.70 8.40 -22.66
CA PHE A 332 -0.66 9.52 -23.62
C PHE A 332 -0.29 9.06 -25.03
N SER A 333 0.66 8.14 -25.15
CA SER A 333 1.08 7.57 -26.44
C SER A 333 -0.07 6.79 -27.09
N GLN A 334 -0.85 6.05 -26.30
CA GLN A 334 -2.06 5.38 -26.77
C GLN A 334 -3.13 6.37 -27.23
N GLN A 335 -3.40 7.44 -26.48
CA GLN A 335 -4.39 8.45 -26.87
C GLN A 335 -4.01 9.13 -28.19
N LYS A 336 -2.73 9.47 -28.38
CA LYS A 336 -2.22 10.01 -29.66
C LYS A 336 -2.47 9.04 -30.82
N ARG A 337 -2.21 7.75 -30.63
CA ARG A 337 -2.45 6.71 -31.64
C ARG A 337 -3.94 6.59 -31.99
N LEU A 338 -4.82 6.59 -30.99
CA LEU A 338 -6.27 6.53 -31.20
C LEU A 338 -6.79 7.78 -31.93
N ALA A 339 -6.28 8.96 -31.59
CA ALA A 339 -6.64 10.20 -32.28
C ALA A 339 -6.23 10.17 -33.76
N ARG A 340 -5.03 9.68 -34.08
CA ARG A 340 -4.58 9.51 -35.48
C ARG A 340 -5.48 8.54 -36.25
N ARG A 341 -5.82 7.39 -35.65
CA ARG A 341 -6.72 6.39 -36.25
C ARG A 341 -8.11 6.96 -36.55
N ARG A 342 -8.68 7.74 -35.62
CA ARG A 342 -9.99 8.40 -35.84
C ARG A 342 -9.93 9.40 -36.98
N ARG A 343 -8.84 10.16 -37.11
CA ARG A 343 -8.64 11.10 -38.23
C ARG A 343 -8.55 10.38 -39.57
N THR A 344 -7.81 9.28 -39.64
CA THR A 344 -7.71 8.49 -40.88
C THR A 344 -9.03 7.83 -41.25
N GLU A 345 -9.77 7.29 -40.28
CA GLU A 345 -11.09 6.70 -40.51
C GLU A 345 -12.13 7.77 -40.94
N ALA A 346 -12.09 8.97 -40.35
CA ALA A 346 -12.95 10.08 -40.76
C ALA A 346 -12.62 10.58 -42.17
N ALA A 347 -11.33 10.69 -42.51
CA ALA A 347 -10.89 11.07 -43.86
C ALA A 347 -11.32 10.04 -44.91
N ALA A 348 -11.15 8.74 -44.64
CA ALA A 348 -11.59 7.67 -45.54
C ALA A 348 -13.11 7.72 -45.80
N LYS A 349 -13.92 7.87 -44.74
CA LYS A 349 -15.37 8.02 -44.86
C LYS A 349 -15.78 9.26 -45.65
N ALA A 350 -15.05 10.37 -45.49
CA ALA A 350 -15.31 11.58 -46.26
C ALA A 350 -15.01 11.38 -47.75
N SER A 351 -13.92 10.68 -48.08
CA SER A 351 -13.57 10.33 -49.46
C SER A 351 -14.60 9.39 -50.10
N GLU A 352 -15.07 8.36 -49.36
CA GLU A 352 -16.13 7.45 -49.83
C GLU A 352 -17.45 8.19 -50.09
N ALA A 353 -17.84 9.10 -49.18
CA ALA A 353 -19.04 9.93 -49.36
C ALA A 353 -18.92 10.88 -50.57
N SER A 354 -17.73 11.44 -50.81
CA SER A 354 -17.47 12.28 -51.99
C SER A 354 -17.57 11.47 -53.28
N ALA A 355 -17.02 10.25 -53.32
CA ALA A 355 -17.08 9.38 -54.48
C ALA A 355 -18.51 8.89 -54.78
N ALA A 356 -19.31 8.62 -53.74
CA ALA A 356 -20.71 8.23 -53.91
C ALA A 356 -21.58 9.33 -54.53
N ASN A 357 -21.27 10.61 -54.27
CA ASN A 357 -22.00 11.75 -54.83
C ASN A 357 -21.63 12.04 -56.30
N ASP A 358 -20.46 11.59 -56.77
CA ASP A 358 -19.98 11.83 -58.13
C ASP A 358 -20.56 10.83 -59.17
N VAL A 359 -21.15 9.73 -58.69
CA VAL A 359 -21.97 8.83 -59.53
C VAL A 359 -23.32 9.50 -59.76
N GLY A 360 -23.35 10.47 -60.68
CA GLY A 360 -24.56 11.19 -61.09
C GLY A 360 -25.71 10.24 -61.47
N PRO A 361 -26.96 10.74 -61.47
CA PRO A 361 -28.12 9.93 -61.83
C PRO A 361 -27.88 9.29 -63.20
N LYS A 362 -27.92 7.96 -63.27
CA LYS A 362 -27.94 7.25 -64.56
C LYS A 362 -29.22 7.67 -65.28
N ILE A 363 -29.08 8.52 -66.29
CA ILE A 363 -30.16 8.95 -67.20
C ILE A 363 -30.47 7.80 -68.15
#